data_AF-A0A5R9FVN1-F1
#
_entry.id   AF-A0A5R9FVN1-F1
#
_cell.length_a   1.000
_cell.length_b   1.000
_cell.length_c   1.000
_cell.angle_alpha   90.00
_cell.angle_beta   90.00
_cell.angle_gamma   90.00
#
_symmetry.space_group_name_H-M   'P 1'
#
loop_
_entity.id
_entity.type
_entity.pdbx_description
1 polymer ?
#
loop_
_entity_poly.entity_id
_entity_poly.type
_entity_poly.pdbx_seq_one_letter_code
_entity_poly.pdbx_strand_id
1 'polypeptide(L)' 'MLNAAADDVTDWFGAEDTGTRDAVNLIVNVVAERLKGSAKEINEIIEEGYDATPDEVYDWCRS' A
#
# COMPACT_ATOMS: atom_id res chain seq x y z
N MET A 1 -2.01 -3.45 -10.78
CA MET A 1 -2.93 -4.60 -10.61
C MET A 1 -3.24 -4.87 -9.15
N LEU A 2 -2.27 -4.84 -8.23
CA LEU A 2 -2.55 -5.06 -6.80
C LEU A 2 -3.29 -3.90 -6.14
N ASN A 3 -2.95 -2.65 -6.49
CA ASN A 3 -3.65 -1.49 -5.92
C ASN A 3 -5.15 -1.48 -6.29
N ALA A 4 -5.49 -1.79 -7.54
CA ALA A 4 -6.89 -1.89 -7.96
C ALA A 4 -7.71 -2.92 -7.15
N ALA A 5 -7.10 -4.03 -6.73
CA ALA A 5 -7.79 -5.03 -5.91
C ALA A 5 -7.98 -4.56 -4.45
N ALA A 6 -7.03 -3.80 -3.91
CA ALA A 6 -7.18 -3.15 -2.61
C ALA A 6 -8.25 -2.05 -2.67
N ASP A 7 -8.26 -1.25 -3.74
CA ASP A 7 -9.29 -0.23 -3.98
C ASP A 7 -10.68 -0.86 -4.04
N ASP A 8 -10.88 -1.94 -4.81
CA ASP A 8 -12.15 -2.68 -4.88
C ASP A 8 -12.64 -3.15 -3.50
N VAL A 9 -11.73 -3.66 -2.65
CA VAL A 9 -12.07 -4.12 -1.29
C VAL A 9 -12.43 -2.94 -0.40
N THR A 10 -11.67 -1.85 -0.45
CA THR A 10 -11.94 -0.66 0.36
C THR A 10 -13.23 0.04 -0.04
N ASP A 11 -13.55 0.07 -1.34
CA ASP A 11 -14.83 0.54 -1.86
C ASP A 11 -15.99 -0.36 -1.39
N TRP A 12 -15.81 -1.69 -1.42
CA TRP A 12 -16.86 -2.63 -0.99
C TRP A 12 -17.25 -2.47 0.48
N PHE A 13 -16.29 -2.21 1.37
CA PHE A 13 -16.55 -1.96 2.79
C PHE A 13 -16.94 -0.51 3.12
N GLY A 14 -17.00 0.37 2.12
CA GLY A 14 -17.36 1.78 2.32
C GLY A 14 -16.31 2.55 3.13
N ALA A 15 -15.02 2.20 2.99
CA ALA A 15 -13.95 2.99 3.57
C ALA A 15 -13.82 4.29 2.76
N GLU A 16 -14.47 5.35 3.22
CA GLU A 16 -14.40 6.70 2.62
C GLU A 16 -13.09 7.44 2.99
N ASP A 17 -12.44 6.97 4.05
CA ASP A 17 -11.18 7.51 4.55
C ASP A 17 -10.02 7.18 3.61
N THR A 18 -9.33 8.21 3.11
CA THR A 18 -8.30 8.04 2.07
C THR A 18 -7.07 7.35 2.62
N GLY A 19 -6.65 7.67 3.86
CA GLY A 19 -5.50 7.02 4.48
C GLY A 19 -5.72 5.54 4.78
N THR A 20 -6.95 5.14 5.11
CA THR A 20 -7.29 3.71 5.22
C THR A 20 -7.10 2.98 3.89
N ARG A 21 -7.47 3.60 2.76
CA ARG A 21 -7.23 3.01 1.43
C ARG A 21 -5.75 2.88 1.13
N ASP A 22 -4.99 3.95 1.40
CA ASP A 22 -3.54 3.96 1.18
C ASP A 22 -2.80 2.93 2.03
N ALA A 23 -3.22 2.76 3.30
CA ALA A 23 -2.69 1.75 4.19
C ALA A 23 -2.97 0.32 3.71
N VAL A 24 -4.19 0.04 3.24
CA VAL A 24 -4.54 -1.28 2.66
C VAL A 24 -3.74 -1.54 1.39
N ASN A 25 -3.61 -0.54 0.51
CA ASN A 25 -2.76 -0.62 -0.67
C ASN A 25 -1.30 -0.98 -0.32
N LEU A 26 -0.72 -0.29 0.67
CA LEU A 26 0.64 -0.57 1.14
C LEU A 26 0.78 -2.00 1.68
N ILE A 27 -0.17 -2.45 2.51
CA ILE A 27 -0.17 -3.82 3.06
C ILE A 27 -0.17 -4.86 1.95
N VAL A 28 -1.05 -4.71 0.94
CA VAL A 28 -1.15 -5.66 -0.17
C VAL A 28 0.17 -5.73 -0.95
N ASN A 29 0.80 -4.60 -1.22
CA ASN A 29 2.08 -4.56 -1.94
C ASN A 29 3.20 -5.22 -1.14
N VAL A 30 3.31 -4.94 0.15
CA VAL A 30 4.31 -5.56 1.03
C VAL A 30 4.12 -7.08 1.11
N VAL A 31 2.88 -7.55 1.31
CA VAL A 31 2.56 -8.97 1.38
C VAL A 31 2.86 -9.66 0.04
N ALA A 32 2.50 -9.05 -1.08
CA ALA A 32 2.78 -9.60 -2.41
C ALA A 32 4.28 -9.76 -2.66
N GLU A 33 5.12 -8.79 -2.28
CA GLU A 33 6.57 -8.90 -2.39
C GLU A 33 7.14 -10.02 -1.51
N ARG A 34 6.68 -10.13 -0.26
CA ARG A 34 7.10 -11.21 0.64
C ARG A 34 6.69 -12.59 0.10
N LEU A 35 5.49 -12.72 -0.48
CA LEU A 35 5.02 -13.97 -1.11
C LEU A 35 5.82 -14.37 -2.36
N LYS A 36 6.41 -13.40 -3.07
CA LYS A 36 7.36 -13.66 -4.17
C LYS A 36 8.74 -14.12 -3.67
N GLY A 37 8.94 -14.21 -2.35
CA GLY A 37 10.23 -14.55 -1.74
C GLY A 37 11.20 -13.36 -1.65
N SER A 38 10.70 -12.13 -1.80
CA SER A 38 11.51 -10.93 -1.68
C SER A 38 12.00 -10.76 -0.24
N ALA A 39 13.29 -10.46 -0.09
CA ALA A 39 13.89 -10.09 1.19
C ALA A 39 13.82 -8.57 1.45
N LYS A 40 13.19 -7.80 0.55
CA LYS A 40 13.14 -6.35 0.62
C LYS A 40 12.46 -5.86 1.89
N GLU A 41 13.01 -4.80 2.44
CA GLU A 41 12.41 -4.05 3.53
C GLU A 41 11.27 -3.16 3.00
N ILE A 42 10.36 -2.75 3.89
CA ILE A 42 9.18 -1.97 3.50
C ILE A 42 9.54 -0.68 2.76
N ASN A 43 10.63 -0.01 3.15
CA ASN A 43 11.08 1.23 2.50
C ASN A 43 11.54 0.98 1.06
N GLU A 44 12.26 -0.12 0.81
CA GLU A 44 12.67 -0.48 -0.55
C GLU A 44 11.46 -0.82 -1.42
N ILE A 45 10.44 -1.47 -0.85
CA ILE A 45 9.17 -1.75 -1.53
C ILE A 45 8.43 -0.45 -1.86
N ILE A 46 8.45 0.52 -0.96
CA ILE A 46 7.83 1.83 -1.19
C ILE A 46 8.57 2.58 -2.30
N GLU A 47 9.90 2.72 -2.19
CA GLU A 47 10.73 3.45 -3.15
C GLU A 47 10.65 2.89 -4.58
N GLU A 48 10.46 1.57 -4.73
CA GLU A 48 10.28 0.95 -6.04
C GLU A 48 8.83 0.95 -6.54
N GLY A 49 7.86 0.91 -5.62
CA GLY A 49 6.45 0.73 -5.91
C GLY A 49 5.65 2.03 -6.03
N TYR A 50 6.19 3.13 -5.52
CA TYR A 50 5.52 4.42 -5.41
C TYR A 50 6.42 5.53 -5.94
N ASP A 51 5.81 6.53 -6.59
CA ASP A 51 6.48 7.77 -6.99
C ASP A 51 6.47 8.76 -5.82
N ALA A 52 6.92 8.31 -4.65
CA ALA A 52 6.92 9.05 -3.39
C ALA A 52 7.92 8.46 -2.41
N THR A 53 8.35 9.27 -1.45
CA THR A 53 9.21 8.85 -0.34
C THR A 53 8.45 8.01 0.69
N PRO A 54 9.13 7.18 1.51
CA PRO A 54 8.49 6.45 2.60
C PRO A 54 7.70 7.36 3.56
N ASP A 55 8.22 8.53 3.89
CA ASP A 55 7.55 9.47 4.79
C ASP A 55 6.24 10.01 4.18
N GLU A 56 6.22 10.35 2.88
CA GLU A 56 5.00 10.78 2.20
C GLU A 56 3.95 9.68 2.18
N VAL A 57 4.35 8.42 1.90
CA VAL A 57 3.42 7.28 1.92
C VAL A 57 2.89 7.01 3.32
N TYR A 58 3.71 7.16 4.36
CA TYR A 58 3.25 7.04 5.75
C TYR A 58 2.31 8.14 6.17
N ASP A 59 2.49 9.35 5.65
CA ASP A 59 1.58 10.46 5.92
C ASP A 59 0.24 10.26 5.22
N TRP A 60 0.21 9.73 3.98
CA TRP A 60 -1.04 9.30 3.34
C TRP A 60 -1.77 8.27 4.20
N CYS A 61 -1.08 7.26 4.71
CA CYS A 61 -1.69 6.22 5.56
C CYS A 61 -2.26 6.74 6.90
N ARG A 62 -1.91 7.95 7.32
CA ARG A 62 -2.34 8.57 8.60
C ARG A 62 -3.43 9.62 8.44
N SER A 63 -3.68 10.10 7.22
CA SER A 63 -4.60 11.20 6.90
C SER A 63 -6.02 10.71 6.65
#